data_AF-A0A944S665-F1
#
_entry.id   AF-A0A944S665-F1
#
_cell.length_a   1.000
_cell.length_b   1.000
_cell.length_c   1.000
_cell.angle_alpha   90.00
_cell.angle_beta   90.00
_cell.angle_gamma   90.00
#
_symmetry.space_group_name_H-M   'P 1'
#
loop_
_entity.id
_entity.type
_entity.pdbx_description
1 polymer ?
#
loop_
_entity_poly.entity_id
_entity_poly.type
_entity_poly.pdbx_seq_one_letter_code
_entity_poly.pdbx_strand_id
1 'polypeptide(L)'
;MAFKQFDRVPNHYAGQIIQQIKDFRQEEGKRSLAPTRLSIGQLEILVPRHFGFCFGVERAIHMAFSTLERHPARDIHLVSEIIHNPLVNEDLRARGIRFLHDSDGQRRIPEEELSEKDVVLIPAFGTTLDIEASLNRSGIDTTSDTFRENYDTTCPFVSKVWDRGEELGREGYTIIIHGKFGHEETQATHSHTEQHTRTLVVLNADEAMRVADYMTGRSSRDAFVAEFAGKWSNGFDPDNDLARVAVVNQTTMLAEETTQVADILKEAMRERYGEGQLDEHFADTNDTLCYATNWNQNATKALLDAEPDVAVIVGGYNSSNTSHLVEICEQVMPSYLISSADELLSDRQIRHFDIHERQTALTNDWLPELPTRLAVTSGASCPDVLMNSVVERTASFYGYDRSDIEAGLTTLTLHEPAADPV
;
A
#
# COMPACT_ATOMS: atom_id res chain seq x y z
N MET A 1 -0.45 24.40 -6.06
CA MET A 1 -0.20 24.37 -7.52
C MET A 1 -0.75 23.06 -8.08
N ALA A 2 -1.64 23.11 -9.07
CA ALA A 2 -2.12 21.92 -9.75
C ALA A 2 -1.02 21.42 -10.71
N PHE A 3 -0.23 20.47 -10.25
CA PHE A 3 0.83 19.87 -11.04
C PHE A 3 0.19 18.95 -12.11
N LYS A 4 0.39 19.26 -13.40
CA LYS A 4 -0.09 18.42 -14.52
C LYS A 4 0.59 17.04 -14.49
N GLN A 5 -0.13 15.99 -14.90
CA GLN A 5 0.15 14.58 -14.59
C GLN A 5 0.76 13.77 -15.76
N PHE A 6 1.77 14.27 -16.48
CA PHE A 6 2.36 13.46 -17.58
C PHE A 6 3.88 13.46 -17.72
N ASP A 7 4.64 14.20 -16.91
CA ASP A 7 6.12 14.20 -16.97
C ASP A 7 6.80 13.64 -15.69
N ARG A 8 6.07 12.90 -14.84
CA ARG A 8 6.58 12.58 -13.49
C ARG A 8 7.31 11.24 -13.37
N VAL A 9 6.99 10.26 -14.20
CA VAL A 9 7.55 8.91 -14.09
C VAL A 9 8.31 8.58 -15.36
N PRO A 10 9.52 8.00 -15.28
CA PRO A 10 10.29 7.60 -16.46
C PRO A 10 9.48 6.75 -17.44
N ASN A 11 9.59 7.06 -18.74
CA ASN A 11 8.79 6.43 -19.79
C ASN A 11 8.94 4.91 -19.88
N HIS A 12 10.03 4.32 -19.39
CA HIS A 12 10.22 2.86 -19.40
C HIS A 12 9.36 2.11 -18.39
N TYR A 13 8.68 2.81 -17.47
CA TYR A 13 7.65 2.22 -16.61
C TYR A 13 6.25 2.25 -17.24
N ALA A 14 6.06 2.97 -18.34
CA ALA A 14 4.80 3.00 -19.06
C ALA A 14 4.56 1.68 -19.81
N GLY A 15 3.30 1.29 -19.94
CA GLY A 15 2.87 0.12 -20.71
C GLY A 15 1.85 0.53 -21.75
N GLN A 16 2.05 0.20 -23.03
CA GLN A 16 1.19 0.68 -24.12
C GLN A 16 -0.25 0.15 -24.01
N ILE A 17 -0.44 -1.10 -23.57
CA ILE A 17 -1.76 -1.74 -23.46
C ILE A 17 -2.52 -1.07 -22.31
N ILE A 18 -1.86 -0.96 -21.17
CA ILE A 18 -2.41 -0.32 -19.97
C ILE A 18 -2.68 1.17 -20.20
N GLN A 19 -1.81 1.88 -20.92
CA GLN A 19 -2.03 3.28 -21.25
C GLN A 19 -3.30 3.45 -22.08
N GLN A 20 -3.53 2.62 -23.12
CA GLN A 20 -4.75 2.66 -23.90
C GLN A 20 -6.00 2.35 -23.06
N ILE A 21 -5.91 1.41 -22.12
CA ILE A 21 -6.99 1.14 -21.16
C ILE A 21 -7.25 2.37 -20.28
N LYS A 22 -6.21 3.02 -19.76
CA LYS A 22 -6.34 4.24 -18.95
C LYS A 22 -6.95 5.39 -19.76
N ASP A 23 -6.51 5.58 -21.00
CA ASP A 23 -7.01 6.61 -21.91
C ASP A 23 -8.50 6.39 -22.22
N PHE A 24 -8.88 5.17 -22.60
CA PHE A 24 -10.29 4.77 -22.76
C PHE A 24 -11.10 5.12 -21.52
N ARG A 25 -10.57 4.83 -20.32
CA ARG A 25 -11.24 5.13 -19.05
C ARG A 25 -11.28 6.63 -18.72
N GLN A 26 -10.39 7.46 -19.24
CA GLN A 26 -10.51 8.91 -19.07
C GLN A 26 -11.68 9.49 -19.88
N GLU A 27 -12.06 8.84 -20.97
CA GLU A 27 -13.15 9.24 -21.86
C GLU A 27 -14.48 8.59 -21.42
N GLU A 28 -14.45 7.28 -21.16
CA GLU A 28 -15.61 6.44 -20.90
C GLU A 28 -15.78 6.03 -19.43
N GLY A 29 -17.00 6.17 -18.92
CA GLY A 29 -17.38 5.73 -17.58
C GLY A 29 -16.54 6.34 -16.45
N LYS A 30 -16.20 7.63 -16.52
CA LYS A 30 -15.29 8.32 -15.57
C LYS A 30 -15.60 8.10 -14.08
N ARG A 31 -16.87 7.87 -13.74
CA ARG A 31 -17.36 7.61 -12.38
C ARG A 31 -17.79 6.15 -12.15
N SER A 32 -17.83 5.35 -13.20
CA SER A 32 -18.19 3.94 -13.11
C SER A 32 -17.02 3.16 -12.55
N LEU A 33 -17.27 2.29 -11.56
CA LEU A 33 -16.30 1.34 -11.03
C LEU A 33 -16.26 0.04 -11.84
N ALA A 34 -17.16 -0.15 -12.80
CA ALA A 34 -17.16 -1.31 -13.70
C ALA A 34 -15.77 -1.52 -14.32
N PRO A 35 -15.26 -2.76 -14.36
CA PRO A 35 -13.95 -3.02 -14.92
C PRO A 35 -13.98 -2.79 -16.44
N THR A 36 -12.83 -2.38 -16.96
CA THR A 36 -12.60 -2.37 -18.41
C THR A 36 -12.47 -3.80 -18.88
N ARG A 37 -13.19 -4.15 -19.95
CA ARG A 37 -13.06 -5.42 -20.64
C ARG A 37 -12.25 -5.25 -21.92
N LEU A 38 -11.17 -6.01 -22.02
CA LEU A 38 -10.39 -6.24 -23.22
C LEU A 38 -10.68 -7.67 -23.72
N SER A 39 -11.34 -7.79 -24.87
CA SER A 39 -11.65 -9.09 -25.48
C SER A 39 -10.61 -9.46 -26.53
N ILE A 40 -9.95 -10.61 -26.34
CA ILE A 40 -8.94 -11.18 -27.23
C ILE A 40 -9.43 -12.57 -27.64
N GLY A 41 -10.13 -12.67 -28.78
CA GLY A 41 -10.81 -13.91 -29.15
C GLY A 41 -11.84 -14.35 -28.11
N GLN A 42 -11.61 -15.50 -27.46
CA GLN A 42 -12.46 -16.03 -26.37
C GLN A 42 -11.89 -15.76 -24.96
N LEU A 43 -10.79 -15.03 -24.85
CA LEU A 43 -10.24 -14.55 -23.59
C LEU A 43 -10.77 -13.14 -23.31
N GLU A 44 -11.40 -12.94 -22.15
CA GLU A 44 -11.73 -11.61 -21.63
C GLU A 44 -10.74 -11.25 -20.52
N ILE A 45 -9.98 -10.17 -20.71
CA ILE A 45 -9.15 -9.59 -19.65
C ILE A 45 -9.94 -8.45 -19.01
N LEU A 46 -10.17 -8.56 -17.71
CA LEU A 46 -10.89 -7.59 -16.90
C LEU A 46 -9.88 -6.80 -16.05
N VAL A 47 -9.83 -5.49 -16.28
CA VAL A 47 -8.93 -4.57 -15.56
C VAL A 47 -9.77 -3.58 -14.76
N PRO A 48 -9.59 -3.46 -13.44
CA PRO A 48 -10.41 -2.57 -12.62
C PRO A 48 -10.21 -1.10 -13.00
N ARG A 49 -11.10 -0.22 -12.51
CA ARG A 49 -10.99 1.23 -12.75
C ARG A 49 -9.70 1.84 -12.21
N HIS A 50 -9.30 1.42 -11.01
CA HIS A 50 -8.18 1.98 -10.26
C HIS A 50 -7.16 0.87 -9.97
N PHE A 51 -5.92 1.11 -10.38
CA PHE A 51 -4.78 0.21 -10.26
C PHE A 51 -3.49 0.97 -10.62
N GLY A 52 -2.34 0.35 -10.40
CA GLY A 52 -1.03 0.89 -10.76
C GLY A 52 -0.58 2.06 -9.88
N PHE A 53 0.48 2.77 -10.30
CA PHE A 53 1.07 3.85 -9.51
C PHE A 53 0.06 4.89 -9.00
N CYS A 54 0.11 5.16 -7.68
CA CYS A 54 -0.60 6.27 -7.07
C CYS A 54 0.24 7.56 -7.08
N PHE A 55 -0.39 8.70 -6.77
CA PHE A 55 0.28 10.01 -6.73
C PHE A 55 1.54 10.04 -5.85
N GLY A 56 1.47 9.43 -4.66
CA GLY A 56 2.60 9.41 -3.73
C GLY A 56 3.80 8.67 -4.30
N VAL A 57 3.54 7.54 -4.98
CA VAL A 57 4.56 6.74 -5.66
C VAL A 57 5.14 7.48 -6.86
N GLU A 58 4.30 8.06 -7.72
CA GLU A 58 4.78 8.84 -8.87
C GLU A 58 5.68 10.00 -8.42
N ARG A 59 5.29 10.71 -7.35
CA ARG A 59 6.10 11.78 -6.75
C ARG A 59 7.44 11.25 -6.23
N ALA A 60 7.44 10.15 -5.49
CA ALA A 60 8.66 9.60 -4.91
C ALA A 60 9.66 9.15 -5.98
N ILE A 61 9.18 8.46 -7.02
CA ILE A 61 9.98 8.09 -8.19
C ILE A 61 10.53 9.35 -8.88
N HIS A 62 9.67 10.33 -9.18
CA HIS A 62 10.11 11.59 -9.80
C HIS A 62 11.25 12.26 -9.03
N MET A 63 11.12 12.36 -7.71
CA MET A 63 12.11 12.98 -6.83
C MET A 63 13.43 12.19 -6.81
N ALA A 64 13.38 10.86 -6.79
CA ALA A 64 14.57 10.02 -6.84
C ALA A 64 15.35 10.20 -8.16
N PHE A 65 14.66 10.14 -9.30
CA PHE A 65 15.26 10.35 -10.62
C PHE A 65 15.79 11.79 -10.79
N SER A 66 15.02 12.80 -10.37
CA SER A 66 15.48 14.20 -10.37
C SER A 66 16.71 14.41 -9.49
N THR A 67 16.86 13.62 -8.43
CA THR A 67 18.02 13.69 -7.53
C THR A 67 19.27 13.11 -8.18
N LEU A 68 19.14 11.98 -8.89
CA LEU A 68 20.20 11.42 -9.72
C LEU A 68 20.68 12.41 -10.79
N GLU A 69 19.76 13.09 -11.47
CA GLU A 69 20.10 14.07 -12.50
C GLU A 69 20.76 15.34 -11.95
N ARG A 70 20.30 15.83 -10.79
CA ARG A 70 20.85 17.04 -10.16
C ARG A 70 22.22 16.81 -9.52
N HIS A 71 22.51 15.58 -9.08
CA HIS A 71 23.73 15.25 -8.33
C HIS A 71 24.52 14.11 -8.97
N PRO A 72 24.96 14.22 -10.25
CA PRO A 72 25.58 13.12 -10.99
C PRO A 72 26.96 12.68 -10.45
N ALA A 73 27.56 13.49 -9.56
CA ALA A 73 28.89 13.25 -9.00
C ALA A 73 28.88 12.97 -7.49
N ARG A 74 27.71 12.91 -6.85
CA ARG A 74 27.58 12.63 -5.41
C ARG A 74 27.10 11.21 -5.20
N ASP A 75 27.47 10.65 -4.05
CA ASP A 75 26.85 9.40 -3.60
C ASP A 75 25.43 9.69 -3.14
N ILE A 76 24.48 8.93 -3.70
CA ILE A 76 23.06 9.07 -3.41
C ILE A 76 22.61 7.81 -2.68
N HIS A 77 21.94 8.02 -1.57
CA HIS A 77 21.44 6.99 -0.69
C HIS A 77 19.92 7.11 -0.55
N LEU A 78 19.28 5.98 -0.31
CA LEU A 78 17.90 5.90 0.15
C LEU A 78 17.88 5.28 1.53
N VAL A 79 17.05 5.77 2.45
CA VAL A 79 16.94 5.20 3.80
C VAL A 79 16.62 3.70 3.74
N SER A 80 15.66 3.32 2.90
CA SER A 80 15.31 1.93 2.57
C SER A 80 14.76 1.88 1.13
N GLU A 81 13.89 0.93 0.80
CA GLU A 81 13.26 0.91 -0.53
C GLU A 81 12.46 2.20 -0.78
N ILE A 82 12.49 2.77 -2.00
CA ILE A 82 11.71 3.99 -2.29
C ILE A 82 10.21 3.73 -2.16
N ILE A 83 9.79 2.53 -2.60
CA ILE A 83 8.45 1.96 -2.57
C ILE A 83 8.60 0.43 -2.54
N HIS A 84 7.54 -0.30 -2.15
CA HIS A 84 7.52 -1.77 -2.20
C HIS A 84 7.26 -2.29 -3.62
N ASN A 85 8.26 -2.16 -4.50
CA ASN A 85 8.28 -2.75 -5.85
C ASN A 85 9.71 -3.11 -6.29
N PRO A 86 10.02 -4.39 -6.55
CA PRO A 86 11.38 -4.83 -6.83
C PRO A 86 11.96 -4.21 -8.10
N LEU A 87 11.19 -4.13 -9.20
CA LEU A 87 11.64 -3.56 -10.47
C LEU A 87 12.13 -2.11 -10.30
N VAL A 88 11.37 -1.29 -9.58
CA VAL A 88 11.72 0.13 -9.35
C VAL A 88 12.97 0.24 -8.49
N ASN A 89 13.06 -0.53 -7.41
CA ASN A 89 14.24 -0.50 -6.53
C ASN A 89 15.50 -1.02 -7.23
N GLU A 90 15.40 -2.05 -8.06
CA GLU A 90 16.51 -2.58 -8.86
C GLU A 90 16.99 -1.57 -9.89
N ASP A 91 16.10 -0.85 -10.56
CA ASP A 91 16.45 0.22 -11.50
C ASP A 91 17.19 1.38 -10.79
N LEU A 92 16.74 1.78 -9.60
CA LEU A 92 17.43 2.79 -8.79
C LEU A 92 18.82 2.31 -8.33
N ARG A 93 18.97 1.05 -7.92
CA ARG A 93 20.27 0.45 -7.58
C ARG A 93 21.19 0.38 -8.80
N ALA A 94 20.67 -0.02 -9.95
CA ALA A 94 21.44 -0.08 -11.21
C ALA A 94 21.96 1.31 -11.64
N ARG A 95 21.30 2.38 -11.19
CA ARG A 95 21.72 3.78 -11.39
C ARG A 95 22.66 4.31 -10.30
N GLY A 96 23.05 3.47 -9.35
CA GLY A 96 24.05 3.77 -8.33
C GLY A 96 23.49 4.19 -6.97
N ILE A 97 22.17 4.20 -6.76
CA ILE A 97 21.63 4.49 -5.42
C ILE A 97 21.89 3.31 -4.49
N ARG A 98 22.39 3.61 -3.28
CA ARG A 98 22.64 2.62 -2.23
C ARG A 98 21.61 2.73 -1.10
N PHE A 99 21.15 1.62 -0.56
CA PHE A 99 20.15 1.63 0.52
C PHE A 99 20.83 1.55 1.88
N LEU A 100 20.43 2.42 2.81
CA LEU A 100 21.00 2.48 4.16
C LEU A 100 20.52 1.31 5.01
N HIS A 101 19.28 0.87 4.82
CA HIS A 101 18.66 -0.28 5.47
C HIS A 101 18.12 -1.25 4.41
N ASP A 102 18.00 -2.52 4.77
CA ASP A 102 17.23 -3.49 3.97
C ASP A 102 15.73 -3.48 4.31
N SER A 103 14.98 -4.36 3.65
CA SER A 103 13.53 -4.53 3.86
C SER A 103 13.14 -5.02 5.25
N ASP A 104 14.09 -5.56 6.03
CA ASP A 104 13.87 -6.02 7.40
C ASP A 104 14.29 -4.95 8.43
N GLY A 105 14.65 -3.74 7.96
CA GLY A 105 15.08 -2.61 8.79
C GLY A 105 16.52 -2.72 9.29
N GLN A 106 17.31 -3.70 8.83
CA GLN A 106 18.70 -3.84 9.25
C GLN A 106 19.59 -2.86 8.48
N ARG A 107 20.37 -2.08 9.23
CA ARG A 107 21.30 -1.10 8.66
C ARG A 107 22.42 -1.80 7.91
N ARG A 108 22.59 -1.44 6.64
CA ARG A 108 23.62 -1.93 5.71
C ARG A 108 24.80 -0.97 5.57
N ILE A 109 24.58 0.33 5.71
CA ILE A 109 25.62 1.36 5.62
C ILE A 109 25.75 2.04 6.99
N PRO A 110 26.91 1.91 7.68
CA PRO A 110 27.16 2.53 8.98
C PRO A 110 27.02 4.06 8.98
N GLU A 111 26.83 4.62 10.19
CA GLU A 111 26.67 6.07 10.43
C GLU A 111 27.95 6.83 10.04
N GLU A 112 29.10 6.21 10.27
CA GLU A 112 30.42 6.79 10.03
C GLU A 112 30.83 6.82 8.56
N GLU A 113 30.12 6.10 7.69
CA GLU A 113 30.33 6.09 6.24
C GLU A 113 29.56 7.21 5.53
N LEU A 114 28.66 7.90 6.24
CA LEU A 114 27.89 9.02 5.73
C LEU A 114 28.49 10.37 6.14
N SER A 115 28.29 11.38 5.31
CA SER A 115 28.79 12.73 5.51
C SER A 115 27.87 13.78 4.87
N GLU A 116 28.08 15.05 5.18
CA GLU A 116 27.41 16.19 4.54
C GLU A 116 27.54 16.24 3.00
N LYS A 117 28.49 15.49 2.42
CA LYS A 117 28.70 15.39 0.98
C LYS A 117 27.75 14.40 0.30
N ASP A 118 27.07 13.55 1.05
CA ASP A 118 26.15 12.57 0.52
C ASP A 118 24.75 13.16 0.38
N VAL A 119 23.93 12.57 -0.50
CA VAL A 119 22.50 12.90 -0.59
C VAL A 119 21.72 11.70 -0.08
N VAL A 120 20.82 11.93 0.87
CA VAL A 120 19.97 10.86 1.42
C VAL A 120 18.51 11.20 1.15
N LEU A 121 17.80 10.25 0.54
CA LEU A 121 16.37 10.32 0.25
C LEU A 121 15.58 9.55 1.33
N ILE A 122 14.51 10.15 1.86
CA ILE A 122 13.51 9.47 2.71
C ILE A 122 12.46 8.84 1.79
N PRO A 123 12.05 7.58 1.99
CA PRO A 123 11.12 6.86 1.12
C PRO A 123 9.67 7.35 1.23
N ALA A 124 8.80 6.84 0.36
CA ALA A 124 7.41 7.32 0.24
C ALA A 124 6.55 7.08 1.50
N PHE A 125 6.91 6.09 2.31
CA PHE A 125 6.24 5.75 3.58
C PHE A 125 6.86 6.47 4.79
N GLY A 126 7.84 7.35 4.58
CA GLY A 126 8.51 8.07 5.64
C GLY A 126 9.59 7.27 6.36
N THR A 127 10.07 7.83 7.48
CA THR A 127 11.08 7.19 8.33
C THR A 127 10.86 7.59 9.79
N THR A 128 11.42 6.82 10.71
CA THR A 128 11.37 7.12 12.15
C THR A 128 12.26 8.31 12.51
N LEU A 129 11.92 8.99 13.61
CA LEU A 129 12.73 10.10 14.14
C LEU A 129 14.11 9.63 14.60
N ASP A 130 14.25 8.38 15.03
CA ASP A 130 15.55 7.80 15.38
C ASP A 130 16.49 7.69 14.17
N ILE A 131 15.96 7.28 13.01
CA ILE A 131 16.73 7.24 11.77
C ILE A 131 17.07 8.67 11.34
N GLU A 132 16.15 9.62 11.43
CA GLU A 132 16.45 11.02 11.14
C GLU A 132 17.54 11.58 12.07
N ALA A 133 17.48 11.29 13.36
CA ALA A 133 18.51 11.68 14.31
C ALA A 133 19.88 11.08 13.94
N SER A 134 19.91 9.83 13.48
CA SER A 134 21.11 9.18 12.92
C SER A 134 21.65 9.92 11.70
N LEU A 135 20.78 10.33 10.77
CA LEU A 135 21.18 11.11 9.60
C LEU A 135 21.77 12.47 10.00
N ASN A 136 21.15 13.17 10.95
CA ASN A 136 21.66 14.45 11.47
C ASN A 136 23.03 14.28 12.15
N ARG A 137 23.24 13.22 12.92
CA ARG A 137 24.57 12.89 13.49
C ARG A 137 25.62 12.61 12.41
N SER A 138 25.19 12.12 11.25
CA SER A 138 26.04 11.90 10.08
C SER A 138 26.28 13.18 9.23
N GLY A 139 25.74 14.33 9.64
CA GLY A 139 25.88 15.61 8.93
C GLY A 139 24.84 15.85 7.83
N ILE A 140 23.79 15.02 7.75
CA ILE A 140 22.66 15.23 6.84
C ILE A 140 21.57 15.99 7.60
N ASP A 141 21.40 17.29 7.33
CA ASP A 141 20.39 18.13 7.99
C ASP A 141 18.98 17.81 7.49
N THR A 142 18.32 16.86 8.14
CA THR A 142 16.94 16.46 7.81
C THR A 142 15.92 17.50 8.26
N THR A 143 16.30 18.48 9.06
CA THR A 143 15.39 19.49 9.62
C THR A 143 15.20 20.70 8.72
N SER A 144 16.11 20.92 7.76
CA SER A 144 16.02 22.04 6.83
C SER A 144 14.85 21.91 5.83
N ASP A 145 14.19 23.03 5.53
CA ASP A 145 13.17 23.11 4.48
C ASP A 145 13.71 22.64 3.13
N THR A 146 14.97 22.97 2.84
CA THR A 146 15.64 22.53 1.61
C THR A 146 15.73 21.01 1.53
N PHE A 147 16.02 20.32 2.64
CA PHE A 147 16.01 18.86 2.66
C PHE A 147 14.60 18.30 2.45
N ARG A 148 13.62 18.80 3.22
CA ARG A 148 12.23 18.33 3.15
C ARG A 148 11.61 18.49 1.76
N GLU A 149 11.88 19.60 1.09
CA GLU A 149 11.33 19.84 -0.25
C GLU A 149 11.99 18.98 -1.33
N ASN A 150 13.26 18.62 -1.18
CA ASN A 150 14.05 18.04 -2.26
C ASN A 150 14.34 16.54 -2.11
N TYR A 151 14.36 16.03 -0.88
CA TYR A 151 14.83 14.69 -0.56
C TYR A 151 13.90 13.90 0.36
N ASP A 152 12.92 14.56 0.98
CA ASP A 152 11.85 13.86 1.70
C ASP A 152 10.72 13.46 0.75
N THR A 153 10.73 12.20 0.31
CA THR A 153 9.73 11.68 -0.61
C THR A 153 8.47 11.17 0.08
N THR A 154 8.35 11.31 1.41
CA THR A 154 7.17 10.92 2.19
C THR A 154 5.90 11.40 1.51
N CYS A 155 4.96 10.50 1.33
CA CYS A 155 3.67 10.78 0.72
C CYS A 155 2.90 11.77 1.61
N PRO A 156 2.33 12.86 1.05
CA PRO A 156 1.53 13.80 1.84
C PRO A 156 0.33 13.18 2.56
N PHE A 157 -0.16 12.03 2.09
CA PHE A 157 -1.21 11.29 2.78
C PHE A 157 -0.71 10.50 3.99
N VAL A 158 0.57 10.14 4.02
CA VAL A 158 1.22 9.53 5.20
C VAL A 158 1.50 10.61 6.25
N SER A 159 2.10 11.74 5.84
CA SER A 159 2.35 12.85 6.78
C SER A 159 1.06 13.42 7.37
N LYS A 160 -0.06 13.42 6.62
CA LYS A 160 -1.38 13.80 7.14
C LYS A 160 -1.81 12.92 8.33
N VAL A 161 -1.46 11.64 8.35
CA VAL A 161 -1.74 10.75 9.49
C VAL A 161 -0.96 11.21 10.72
N TRP A 162 0.29 11.62 10.54
CA TRP A 162 1.14 12.14 11.62
C TRP A 162 0.58 13.45 12.17
N ASP A 163 0.22 14.39 11.29
CA ASP A 163 -0.41 15.66 11.67
C ASP A 163 -1.69 15.43 12.48
N ARG A 164 -2.53 14.48 12.04
CA ARG A 164 -3.76 14.12 12.75
C ARG A 164 -3.50 13.46 14.10
N GLY A 165 -2.50 12.57 14.17
CA GLY A 165 -2.05 11.95 15.42
C GLY A 165 -1.53 12.98 16.42
N GLU A 166 -0.75 13.96 15.96
CA GLU A 166 -0.27 15.07 16.80
C GLU A 166 -1.42 15.94 17.31
N GLU A 167 -2.36 16.34 16.43
CA GLU A 167 -3.53 17.14 16.80
C GLU A 167 -4.33 16.47 17.93
N LEU A 168 -4.66 15.19 17.76
CA LEU A 168 -5.40 14.41 18.75
C LEU A 168 -4.60 14.14 20.02
N GLY A 169 -3.28 13.95 19.89
CA GLY A 169 -2.39 13.85 21.03
C GLY A 169 -2.41 15.11 21.89
N ARG A 170 -2.38 16.28 21.27
CA ARG A 170 -2.51 17.58 21.96
C ARG A 170 -3.89 17.76 22.62
N GLU A 171 -4.93 17.12 22.09
CA GLU A 171 -6.26 17.06 22.72
C GLU A 171 -6.34 16.03 23.87
N GLY A 172 -5.27 15.28 24.13
CA GLY A 172 -5.16 14.32 25.23
C GLY A 172 -5.71 12.93 24.92
N TYR A 173 -5.81 12.55 23.64
CA TYR A 173 -6.10 11.18 23.23
C TYR A 173 -4.81 10.35 23.14
N THR A 174 -4.89 9.11 23.58
CA THR A 174 -3.95 8.05 23.19
C THR A 174 -4.29 7.60 21.77
N ILE A 175 -3.28 7.43 20.94
CA ILE A 175 -3.48 7.07 19.53
C ILE A 175 -3.33 5.57 19.35
N ILE A 176 -4.43 4.92 18.97
CA ILE A 176 -4.43 3.56 18.47
C ILE A 176 -4.11 3.61 16.98
N ILE A 177 -2.96 3.04 16.59
CA ILE A 177 -2.54 2.96 15.20
C ILE A 177 -2.99 1.59 14.68
N HIS A 178 -4.01 1.59 13.83
CA HIS A 178 -4.42 0.38 13.11
C HIS A 178 -3.42 0.11 11.98
N GLY A 179 -2.66 -0.97 12.09
CA GLY A 179 -1.64 -1.31 11.11
C GLY A 179 -0.71 -2.44 11.53
N LYS A 180 0.14 -2.86 10.61
CA LYS A 180 1.14 -3.91 10.85
C LYS A 180 2.31 -3.30 11.63
N PHE A 181 2.53 -3.72 12.88
CA PHE A 181 3.58 -3.15 13.73
C PHE A 181 4.94 -3.08 13.02
N GLY A 182 5.43 -4.18 12.44
CA GLY A 182 6.73 -4.20 11.77
C GLY A 182 6.81 -3.45 10.44
N HIS A 183 5.72 -2.85 9.93
CA HIS A 183 5.73 -2.14 8.66
C HIS A 183 6.36 -0.74 8.82
N GLU A 184 7.18 -0.32 7.86
CA GLU A 184 7.96 0.93 7.93
C GLU A 184 7.08 2.17 8.13
N GLU A 185 5.94 2.25 7.42
CA GLU A 185 4.97 3.33 7.59
C GLU A 185 4.36 3.39 9.00
N THR A 186 4.09 2.22 9.59
CA THR A 186 3.54 2.10 10.95
C THR A 186 4.57 2.50 11.98
N GLN A 187 5.83 2.09 11.80
CA GLN A 187 6.95 2.49 12.65
C GLN A 187 7.21 3.99 12.57
N ALA A 188 7.17 4.59 11.37
CA ALA A 188 7.28 6.03 11.19
C ALA A 188 6.12 6.75 11.89
N THR A 189 4.88 6.35 11.62
CA THR A 189 3.69 6.92 12.27
C THR A 189 3.76 6.84 13.80
N HIS A 190 4.17 5.69 14.33
CA HIS A 190 4.39 5.47 15.75
C HIS A 190 5.42 6.44 16.33
N SER A 191 6.60 6.51 15.71
CA SER A 191 7.73 7.33 16.15
C SER A 191 7.43 8.83 16.15
N HIS A 192 6.71 9.32 15.14
CA HIS A 192 6.30 10.73 15.06
C HIS A 192 5.19 11.05 16.07
N THR A 193 4.18 10.18 16.19
CA THR A 193 3.04 10.41 17.07
C THR A 193 3.41 10.32 18.55
N GLU A 194 4.35 9.43 18.92
CA GLU A 194 4.75 9.24 20.33
C GLU A 194 5.46 10.45 20.95
N GLN A 195 5.90 11.42 20.14
CA GLN A 195 6.43 12.70 20.63
C GLN A 195 5.37 13.56 21.31
N HIS A 196 4.09 13.31 21.01
CA HIS A 196 2.98 14.16 21.43
C HIS A 196 2.02 13.46 22.39
N THR A 197 1.93 12.13 22.33
CA THR A 197 1.02 11.35 23.16
C THR A 197 1.41 9.88 23.21
N ARG A 198 0.66 9.08 23.96
CA ARG A 198 0.81 7.63 24.04
C ARG A 198 0.24 6.96 22.82
N THR A 199 0.88 5.88 22.38
CA THR A 199 0.45 5.12 21.21
C THR A 199 0.41 3.63 21.49
N LEU A 200 -0.49 2.93 20.80
CA LEU A 200 -0.60 1.48 20.76
C LEU A 200 -0.90 1.05 19.33
N VAL A 201 -0.19 0.04 18.82
CA VAL A 201 -0.46 -0.53 17.49
C VAL A 201 -1.37 -1.74 17.63
N VAL A 202 -2.43 -1.78 16.82
CA VAL A 202 -3.42 -2.86 16.75
C VAL A 202 -3.47 -3.34 15.31
N LEU A 203 -3.29 -4.65 15.10
CA LEU A 203 -3.20 -5.22 13.75
C LEU A 203 -4.55 -5.34 13.06
N ASN A 204 -5.56 -5.85 13.76
CA ASN A 204 -6.82 -6.30 13.17
C ASN A 204 -7.97 -6.26 14.20
N ALA A 205 -9.15 -6.72 13.78
CA ALA A 205 -10.34 -6.79 14.63
C ALA A 205 -10.13 -7.66 15.89
N ASP A 206 -9.40 -8.78 15.79
CA ASP A 206 -9.16 -9.66 16.94
C ASP A 206 -8.32 -8.97 18.02
N GLU A 207 -7.24 -8.30 17.62
CA GLU A 207 -6.45 -7.48 18.54
C GLU A 207 -7.30 -6.31 19.10
N ALA A 208 -8.14 -5.67 18.29
CA ALA A 208 -9.05 -4.62 18.76
C ALA A 208 -10.03 -5.14 19.83
N MET A 209 -10.57 -6.36 19.66
CA MET A 209 -11.42 -7.00 20.66
C MET A 209 -10.66 -7.25 21.97
N ARG A 210 -9.38 -7.62 21.90
CA ARG A 210 -8.54 -7.83 23.10
C ARG A 210 -8.29 -6.53 23.85
N VAL A 211 -8.12 -5.42 23.13
CA VAL A 211 -8.06 -4.07 23.73
C VAL A 211 -9.41 -3.72 24.36
N ALA A 212 -10.53 -3.94 23.66
CA ALA A 212 -11.88 -3.71 24.16
C ALA A 212 -12.20 -4.52 25.43
N ASP A 213 -11.85 -5.80 25.46
CA ASP A 213 -12.00 -6.66 26.63
C ASP A 213 -11.24 -6.12 27.84
N TYR A 214 -10.03 -5.60 27.62
CA TYR A 214 -9.27 -4.96 28.69
C TYR A 214 -9.94 -3.68 29.18
N MET A 215 -10.32 -2.78 28.26
CA MET A 215 -10.98 -1.51 28.58
C MET A 215 -12.26 -1.72 29.41
N THR A 216 -12.99 -2.80 29.15
CA THR A 216 -14.26 -3.16 29.79
C THR A 216 -14.10 -4.06 31.02
N GLY A 217 -12.87 -4.40 31.42
CA GLY A 217 -12.59 -5.22 32.60
C GLY A 217 -12.87 -6.72 32.42
N ARG A 218 -13.05 -7.18 31.18
CA ARG A 218 -13.19 -8.60 30.82
C ARG A 218 -11.85 -9.34 30.69
N SER A 219 -10.74 -8.60 30.55
CA SER A 219 -9.38 -9.14 30.51
C SER A 219 -8.49 -8.60 31.64
N SER A 220 -7.42 -9.32 31.95
CA SER A 220 -6.44 -8.93 32.97
C SER A 220 -5.27 -8.14 32.36
N ARG A 221 -4.57 -7.37 33.19
CA ARG A 221 -3.38 -6.63 32.77
C ARG A 221 -2.26 -7.54 32.26
N ASP A 222 -2.04 -8.67 32.91
CA ASP A 222 -1.03 -9.63 32.49
C ASP A 222 -1.33 -10.19 31.09
N ALA A 223 -2.59 -10.47 30.77
CA ALA A 223 -3.01 -10.92 29.45
C ALA A 223 -2.83 -9.82 28.38
N PHE A 224 -3.19 -8.57 28.71
CA PHE A 224 -2.98 -7.44 27.81
C PHE A 224 -1.49 -7.22 27.52
N VAL A 225 -0.65 -7.22 28.57
CA VAL A 225 0.79 -7.03 28.43
C VAL A 225 1.42 -8.16 27.63
N ALA A 226 1.01 -9.41 27.84
CA ALA A 226 1.53 -10.54 27.08
C ALA A 226 1.28 -10.42 25.55
N GLU A 227 0.17 -9.78 25.16
CA GLU A 227 -0.23 -9.60 23.76
C GLU A 227 0.44 -8.38 23.10
N PHE A 228 0.47 -7.25 23.82
CA PHE A 228 0.81 -5.95 23.24
C PHE A 228 2.18 -5.42 23.65
N ALA A 229 2.93 -6.10 24.51
CA ALA A 229 4.28 -5.68 24.88
C ALA A 229 5.16 -5.49 23.64
N GLY A 230 5.77 -4.31 23.54
CA GLY A 230 6.58 -3.90 22.40
C GLY A 230 5.81 -3.27 21.25
N LYS A 231 4.47 -3.23 21.28
CA LYS A 231 3.61 -2.56 20.29
C LYS A 231 3.10 -1.19 20.74
N TRP A 232 3.63 -0.62 21.81
CA TRP A 232 3.21 0.68 22.36
C TRP A 232 4.39 1.62 22.62
N SER A 233 4.11 2.92 22.74
CA SER A 233 5.11 3.95 23.03
C SER A 233 5.76 3.77 24.41
N ASN A 234 6.99 4.27 24.59
CA ASN A 234 7.68 4.18 25.88
C ASN A 234 6.88 4.83 27.03
N GLY A 235 6.68 4.11 28.13
CA GLY A 235 5.95 4.61 29.31
C GLY A 235 4.43 4.58 29.18
N PHE A 236 3.89 3.85 28.20
CA PHE A 236 2.47 3.51 28.09
C PHE A 236 2.02 2.69 29.32
N ASP A 237 0.90 3.08 29.92
CA ASP A 237 0.23 2.39 31.01
C ASP A 237 -1.23 2.11 30.63
N PRO A 238 -1.60 0.84 30.33
CA PRO A 238 -2.94 0.52 29.83
C PRO A 238 -4.07 0.91 30.79
N ASP A 239 -3.79 1.01 32.09
CA ASP A 239 -4.77 1.41 33.11
C ASP A 239 -5.24 2.87 32.96
N ASN A 240 -4.34 3.74 32.50
CA ASN A 240 -4.57 5.18 32.39
C ASN A 240 -4.72 5.63 30.94
N ASP A 241 -3.89 5.10 30.04
CA ASP A 241 -3.76 5.59 28.67
C ASP A 241 -4.88 5.08 27.76
N LEU A 242 -5.64 4.05 28.15
CA LEU A 242 -6.85 3.62 27.43
C LEU A 242 -8.14 4.30 27.92
N ALA A 243 -8.02 5.46 28.59
CA ALA A 243 -9.19 6.22 29.02
C ALA A 243 -9.78 7.09 27.91
N ARG A 244 -8.95 7.64 27.01
CA ARG A 244 -9.38 8.44 25.86
C ARG A 244 -8.57 7.98 24.66
N VAL A 245 -9.22 7.44 23.64
CA VAL A 245 -8.53 6.87 22.48
C VAL A 245 -9.00 7.50 21.17
N ALA A 246 -8.08 7.63 20.23
CA ALA A 246 -8.39 7.95 18.85
C ALA A 246 -7.73 6.92 17.94
N VAL A 247 -8.39 6.55 16.85
CA VAL A 247 -7.86 5.55 15.91
C VAL A 247 -7.32 6.25 14.68
N VAL A 248 -6.04 6.06 14.35
CA VAL A 248 -5.43 6.45 13.07
C VAL A 248 -4.97 5.20 12.33
N ASN A 249 -4.75 5.29 11.02
CA ASN A 249 -4.50 4.11 10.18
C ASN A 249 -3.15 4.17 9.46
N GLN A 250 -2.49 3.02 9.35
CA GLN A 250 -1.59 2.78 8.24
C GLN A 250 -2.40 2.92 6.93
N THR A 251 -1.93 3.76 6.01
CA THR A 251 -2.71 4.25 4.87
C THR A 251 -3.12 3.17 3.87
N THR A 252 -2.50 1.99 3.96
CA THR A 252 -2.67 0.85 3.06
C THR A 252 -3.56 -0.27 3.63
N MET A 253 -4.10 -0.15 4.85
CA MET A 253 -4.96 -1.18 5.46
C MET A 253 -6.30 -1.39 4.72
N LEU A 254 -6.95 -2.52 4.96
CA LEU A 254 -8.32 -2.78 4.47
C LEU A 254 -9.30 -1.76 5.03
N ALA A 255 -10.15 -1.21 4.15
CA ALA A 255 -11.11 -0.18 4.52
C ALA A 255 -12.20 -0.73 5.47
N GLU A 256 -12.73 -1.93 5.20
CA GLU A 256 -13.73 -2.56 6.05
C GLU A 256 -13.16 -2.95 7.42
N GLU A 257 -11.95 -3.49 7.46
CA GLU A 257 -11.27 -3.83 8.72
C GLU A 257 -10.98 -2.58 9.55
N THR A 258 -10.59 -1.47 8.91
CA THR A 258 -10.41 -0.18 9.58
C THR A 258 -11.67 0.28 10.28
N THR A 259 -12.82 0.23 9.59
CA THR A 259 -14.11 0.57 10.20
C THR A 259 -14.44 -0.38 11.34
N GLN A 260 -14.20 -1.68 11.17
CA GLN A 260 -14.45 -2.69 12.19
C GLN A 260 -13.62 -2.45 13.46
N VAL A 261 -12.32 -2.17 13.33
CA VAL A 261 -11.42 -1.86 14.46
C VAL A 261 -11.91 -0.61 15.20
N ALA A 262 -12.25 0.45 14.47
CA ALA A 262 -12.78 1.68 15.07
C ALA A 262 -14.10 1.43 15.81
N ASP A 263 -15.03 0.67 15.22
CA ASP A 263 -16.33 0.35 15.81
C ASP A 263 -16.20 -0.49 17.09
N ILE A 264 -15.30 -1.47 17.11
CA ILE A 264 -15.02 -2.30 18.30
C ILE A 264 -14.55 -1.42 19.47
N LEU A 265 -13.60 -0.53 19.23
CA LEU A 265 -13.04 0.35 20.26
C LEU A 265 -14.06 1.41 20.72
N LYS A 266 -14.86 1.91 19.79
CA LYS A 266 -15.97 2.84 20.07
C LYS A 266 -17.03 2.19 20.97
N GLU A 267 -17.42 0.94 20.68
CA GLU A 267 -18.37 0.20 21.51
C GLU A 267 -17.80 -0.07 22.91
N ALA A 268 -16.51 -0.39 23.02
CA ALA A 268 -15.86 -0.56 24.31
C ALA A 268 -15.88 0.73 25.16
N MET A 269 -15.65 1.88 24.54
CA MET A 269 -15.77 3.18 25.20
C MET A 269 -17.20 3.48 25.63
N ARG A 270 -18.18 3.17 24.77
CA ARG A 270 -19.61 3.29 25.09
C ARG A 270 -20.00 2.40 26.26
N GLU A 271 -19.53 1.16 26.31
CA GLU A 271 -19.80 0.23 27.42
C GLU A 271 -19.18 0.74 28.73
N ARG A 272 -17.96 1.30 28.67
CA ARG A 272 -17.22 1.77 29.86
C ARG A 272 -17.75 3.09 30.43
N TYR A 273 -18.04 4.07 29.57
CA TYR A 273 -18.35 5.45 29.97
C TYR A 273 -19.80 5.88 29.70
N GLY A 274 -20.52 5.13 28.87
CA GLY A 274 -21.89 5.44 28.45
C GLY A 274 -21.96 6.43 27.27
N GLU A 275 -23.09 6.41 26.57
CA GLU A 275 -23.30 7.20 25.33
C GLU A 275 -23.08 8.71 25.53
N GLY A 276 -23.44 9.24 26.70
CA GLY A 276 -23.36 10.69 26.98
C GLY A 276 -21.93 11.24 27.13
N GLN A 277 -20.91 10.38 27.22
CA GLN A 277 -19.50 10.77 27.33
C GLN A 277 -18.65 10.26 26.17
N LEU A 278 -19.26 9.63 25.16
CA LEU A 278 -18.52 8.96 24.09
C LEU A 278 -17.59 9.92 23.33
N ASP A 279 -18.07 11.12 23.02
CA ASP A 279 -17.29 12.15 22.30
C ASP A 279 -16.08 12.67 23.10
N GLU A 280 -16.05 12.47 24.43
CA GLU A 280 -14.90 12.82 25.28
C GLU A 280 -13.85 11.70 25.30
N HIS A 281 -14.29 10.45 25.06
CA HIS A 281 -13.47 9.24 25.23
C HIS A 281 -13.05 8.58 23.92
N PHE A 282 -13.73 8.87 22.81
CA PHE A 282 -13.44 8.27 21.51
C PHE A 282 -13.46 9.33 20.40
N ALA A 283 -12.35 9.46 19.67
CA ALA A 283 -12.30 10.23 18.44
C ALA A 283 -12.17 9.30 17.22
N ASP A 284 -13.17 9.33 16.36
CA ASP A 284 -13.18 8.60 15.09
C ASP A 284 -12.39 9.38 14.02
N THR A 285 -11.38 8.75 13.42
CA THR A 285 -10.62 9.32 12.29
C THR A 285 -10.64 8.43 11.05
N ASN A 286 -11.85 8.06 10.62
CA ASN A 286 -12.11 7.42 9.34
C ASN A 286 -11.47 8.13 8.10
N ASP A 287 -10.92 9.34 8.23
CA ASP A 287 -10.29 10.12 7.16
C ASP A 287 -8.76 9.92 7.01
N THR A 288 -8.16 8.97 7.75
CA THR A 288 -6.71 8.69 7.71
C THR A 288 -6.32 7.60 6.70
N LEU A 289 -7.26 6.85 6.14
CA LEU A 289 -6.99 5.98 4.98
C LEU A 289 -6.69 6.81 3.72
N CYS A 290 -5.70 6.37 2.94
CA CYS A 290 -5.38 7.05 1.68
C CYS A 290 -6.45 6.76 0.61
N TYR A 291 -6.74 7.78 -0.21
CA TYR A 291 -7.68 7.68 -1.31
C TYR A 291 -7.34 6.54 -2.29
N ALA A 292 -6.04 6.31 -2.56
CA ALA A 292 -5.59 5.31 -3.53
C ALA A 292 -5.92 3.89 -3.05
N THR A 293 -5.73 3.62 -1.77
CA THR A 293 -6.09 2.36 -1.11
C THR A 293 -7.60 2.13 -1.24
N ASN A 294 -8.40 3.11 -0.84
CA ASN A 294 -9.87 3.01 -0.91
C ASN A 294 -10.36 2.80 -2.35
N TRP A 295 -9.83 3.56 -3.31
CA TRP A 295 -10.20 3.45 -4.72
C TRP A 295 -9.80 2.11 -5.34
N ASN A 296 -8.60 1.61 -5.06
CA ASN A 296 -8.15 0.32 -5.57
C ASN A 296 -8.99 -0.83 -4.99
N GLN A 297 -9.30 -0.80 -3.68
CA GLN A 297 -10.15 -1.81 -3.06
C GLN A 297 -11.57 -1.76 -3.62
N ASN A 298 -12.20 -0.59 -3.74
CA ASN A 298 -13.54 -0.45 -4.31
C ASN A 298 -13.61 -0.87 -5.79
N ALA A 299 -12.59 -0.51 -6.58
CA ALA A 299 -12.51 -0.93 -7.98
C ALA A 299 -12.27 -2.44 -8.12
N THR A 300 -11.53 -3.04 -7.18
CA THR A 300 -11.32 -4.50 -7.15
C THR A 300 -12.57 -5.24 -6.69
N LYS A 301 -13.36 -4.69 -5.75
CA LYS A 301 -14.67 -5.23 -5.38
C LYS A 301 -15.64 -5.21 -6.57
N ALA A 302 -15.73 -4.08 -7.28
CA ALA A 302 -16.53 -3.98 -8.50
C ALA A 302 -16.03 -4.89 -9.65
N LEU A 303 -14.75 -5.28 -9.63
CA LEU A 303 -14.21 -6.29 -10.56
C LEU A 303 -14.74 -7.69 -10.26
N LEU A 304 -15.05 -8.01 -8.99
CA LEU A 304 -15.63 -9.30 -8.62
C LEU A 304 -17.05 -9.48 -9.19
N ASP A 305 -17.82 -8.39 -9.29
CA ASP A 305 -19.17 -8.39 -9.87
C ASP A 305 -19.19 -8.79 -11.36
N ALA A 306 -18.04 -8.75 -12.04
CA ALA A 306 -17.89 -9.20 -13.42
C ALA A 306 -17.60 -10.71 -13.54
N GLU A 307 -17.66 -11.45 -12.42
CA GLU A 307 -17.46 -12.90 -12.31
C GLU A 307 -16.22 -13.41 -13.08
N PRO A 308 -15.01 -12.90 -12.78
CA PRO A 308 -13.77 -13.47 -13.31
C PRO A 308 -13.52 -14.89 -12.78
N ASP A 309 -12.95 -15.75 -13.63
CA ASP A 309 -12.65 -17.15 -13.28
C ASP A 309 -11.36 -17.28 -12.46
N VAL A 310 -10.41 -16.35 -12.66
CA VAL A 310 -9.10 -16.33 -12.03
C VAL A 310 -8.56 -14.90 -11.95
N ALA A 311 -7.78 -14.61 -10.90
CA ALA A 311 -7.13 -13.32 -10.70
C ALA A 311 -5.61 -13.44 -10.74
N VAL A 312 -4.96 -12.51 -11.46
CA VAL A 312 -3.53 -12.26 -11.38
C VAL A 312 -3.31 -10.84 -10.86
N ILE A 313 -2.73 -10.74 -9.67
CA ILE A 313 -2.43 -9.50 -8.98
C ILE A 313 -0.94 -9.22 -9.13
N VAL A 314 -0.58 -8.06 -9.69
CA VAL A 314 0.81 -7.71 -9.98
C VAL A 314 1.36 -6.73 -8.94
N GLY A 315 2.50 -7.05 -8.33
CA GLY A 315 3.20 -6.15 -7.42
C GLY A 315 4.28 -6.80 -6.55
N GLY A 316 4.97 -6.00 -5.74
CA GLY A 316 5.98 -6.51 -4.80
C GLY A 316 5.36 -7.29 -3.64
N TYR A 317 6.05 -8.34 -3.18
CA TYR A 317 5.59 -9.25 -2.11
C TYR A 317 5.52 -8.60 -0.72
N ASN A 318 6.26 -7.52 -0.52
CA ASN A 318 6.21 -6.70 0.69
C ASN A 318 5.17 -5.57 0.63
N SER A 319 4.41 -5.43 -0.46
CA SER A 319 3.40 -4.37 -0.59
C SER A 319 2.10 -4.75 0.12
N SER A 320 1.78 -4.03 1.21
CA SER A 320 0.51 -4.24 1.93
C SER A 320 -0.69 -3.97 1.03
N ASN A 321 -0.69 -2.87 0.26
CA ASN A 321 -1.77 -2.57 -0.68
C ASN A 321 -1.99 -3.70 -1.69
N THR A 322 -0.92 -4.30 -2.22
CA THR A 322 -1.04 -5.41 -3.18
C THR A 322 -1.62 -6.66 -2.51
N SER A 323 -1.14 -6.99 -1.30
CA SER A 323 -1.62 -8.16 -0.54
C SER A 323 -3.12 -8.05 -0.23
N HIS A 324 -3.60 -6.87 0.13
CA HIS A 324 -5.04 -6.64 0.37
C HIS A 324 -5.91 -6.82 -0.89
N LEU A 325 -5.37 -6.61 -2.09
CA LEU A 325 -6.11 -6.94 -3.33
C LEU A 325 -6.23 -8.46 -3.51
N VAL A 326 -5.24 -9.25 -3.07
CA VAL A 326 -5.32 -10.70 -3.05
C VAL A 326 -6.39 -11.15 -2.06
N GLU A 327 -6.39 -10.61 -0.84
CA GLU A 327 -7.40 -10.90 0.20
C GLU A 327 -8.83 -10.59 -0.27
N ILE A 328 -9.03 -9.57 -1.11
CA ILE A 328 -10.33 -9.26 -1.71
C ILE A 328 -10.71 -10.30 -2.78
N CYS A 329 -9.79 -10.62 -3.69
CA CYS A 329 -10.06 -11.53 -4.81
C CYS A 329 -10.23 -12.99 -4.36
N GLU A 330 -9.45 -13.46 -3.38
CA GLU A 330 -9.44 -14.86 -2.93
C GLU A 330 -10.75 -15.29 -2.23
N GLN A 331 -11.58 -14.32 -1.82
CA GLN A 331 -12.92 -14.57 -1.30
C GLN A 331 -13.87 -15.14 -2.36
N VAL A 332 -13.57 -14.91 -3.66
CA VAL A 332 -14.46 -15.24 -4.77
C VAL A 332 -13.79 -16.17 -5.79
N MET A 333 -12.51 -15.97 -6.13
CA MET A 333 -11.82 -16.77 -7.13
C MET A 333 -10.36 -17.09 -6.78
N PRO A 334 -9.76 -18.14 -7.39
CA PRO A 334 -8.32 -18.36 -7.30
C PRO A 334 -7.53 -17.10 -7.69
N SER A 335 -6.61 -16.70 -6.82
CA SER A 335 -5.91 -15.42 -6.90
C SER A 335 -4.42 -15.60 -6.71
N TYR A 336 -3.63 -15.06 -7.62
CA TYR A 336 -2.18 -15.27 -7.65
C TYR A 336 -1.43 -13.94 -7.65
N LEU A 337 -0.62 -13.73 -6.62
CA LEU A 337 0.29 -12.58 -6.53
C LEU A 337 1.62 -12.89 -7.21
N ILE A 338 1.95 -12.11 -8.24
CA ILE A 338 3.22 -12.20 -8.95
C ILE A 338 3.92 -10.84 -8.99
N SER A 339 5.24 -10.88 -8.95
CA SER A 339 6.12 -9.73 -9.13
C SER A 339 6.37 -9.38 -10.59
N SER A 340 6.35 -10.37 -11.49
CA SER A 340 6.51 -10.18 -12.93
C SER A 340 5.87 -11.31 -13.75
N ALA A 341 5.74 -11.10 -15.06
CA ALA A 341 5.24 -12.11 -15.99
C ALA A 341 6.16 -13.34 -16.11
N ASP A 342 7.40 -13.29 -15.62
CA ASP A 342 8.32 -14.45 -15.63
C ASP A 342 7.87 -15.57 -14.69
N GLU A 343 6.97 -15.26 -13.76
CA GLU A 343 6.40 -16.23 -12.83
C GLU A 343 5.20 -16.99 -13.42
N LEU A 344 4.70 -16.52 -14.56
CA LEU A 344 3.79 -17.25 -15.44
C LEU A 344 4.60 -18.25 -16.28
N LEU A 345 4.85 -19.43 -15.71
CA LEU A 345 5.77 -20.42 -16.27
C LEU A 345 5.20 -21.09 -17.53
N SER A 346 3.91 -21.42 -17.53
CA SER A 346 3.17 -21.99 -18.66
C SER A 346 1.65 -21.80 -18.49
N ASP A 347 0.88 -22.23 -19.48
CA ASP A 347 -0.58 -22.40 -19.41
C ASP A 347 -1.01 -23.35 -18.27
N ARG A 348 -0.11 -24.21 -17.77
CA ARG A 348 -0.41 -25.14 -16.68
C ARG A 348 0.21 -24.78 -15.35
N GLN A 349 1.18 -23.88 -15.30
CA GLN A 349 1.96 -23.69 -14.08
C GLN A 349 2.28 -22.22 -13.82
N ILE A 350 2.04 -21.79 -12.59
CA ILE A 350 2.35 -20.45 -12.09
C ILE A 350 3.17 -20.57 -10.81
N ARG A 351 4.22 -19.75 -10.71
CA ARG A 351 4.89 -19.43 -9.46
C ARG A 351 4.26 -18.16 -8.91
N HIS A 352 3.92 -18.12 -7.64
CA HIS A 352 3.29 -16.94 -7.03
C HIS A 352 3.67 -16.85 -5.56
N PHE A 353 3.41 -15.71 -4.94
CA PHE A 353 3.61 -15.52 -3.51
C PHE A 353 2.33 -15.77 -2.74
N ASP A 354 2.38 -16.74 -1.82
CA ASP A 354 1.32 -16.99 -0.86
C ASP A 354 1.43 -15.97 0.27
N ILE A 355 0.43 -15.10 0.40
CA ILE A 355 0.41 -14.02 1.39
C ILE A 355 0.20 -14.53 2.83
N HIS A 356 -0.40 -15.71 3.00
CA HIS A 356 -0.71 -16.29 4.30
C HIS A 356 0.49 -17.04 4.86
N GLU A 357 1.12 -17.87 4.03
CA GLU A 357 2.35 -18.60 4.37
C GLU A 357 3.62 -17.76 4.21
N ARG A 358 3.50 -16.58 3.58
CA ARG A 358 4.59 -15.62 3.31
C ARG A 358 5.77 -16.25 2.57
N GLN A 359 5.47 -17.11 1.60
CA GLN A 359 6.49 -17.80 0.81
C GLN A 359 6.03 -18.00 -0.63
N THR A 360 7.00 -18.21 -1.51
CA THR A 360 6.69 -18.54 -2.90
C THR A 360 6.14 -19.97 -3.00
N ALA A 361 5.01 -20.10 -3.68
CA ALA A 361 4.35 -21.35 -4.00
C ALA A 361 4.34 -21.61 -5.51
N LEU A 362 4.11 -22.87 -5.88
CA LEU A 362 4.00 -23.34 -7.25
C LEU A 362 2.64 -24.02 -7.42
N THR A 363 1.77 -23.45 -8.24
CA THR A 363 0.43 -23.97 -8.49
C THR A 363 0.32 -24.51 -9.90
N ASN A 364 -0.29 -25.69 -10.03
CA ASN A 364 -0.63 -26.29 -11.32
C ASN A 364 -2.08 -26.01 -11.67
N ASP A 365 -2.42 -26.10 -12.95
CA ASP A 365 -3.77 -25.93 -13.51
C ASP A 365 -4.40 -24.57 -13.09
N TRP A 366 -3.57 -23.52 -13.09
CA TRP A 366 -3.94 -22.19 -12.62
C TRP A 366 -4.77 -21.39 -13.62
N LEU A 367 -4.60 -21.67 -14.92
CA LEU A 367 -5.24 -20.95 -16.01
C LEU A 367 -6.41 -21.79 -16.58
N PRO A 368 -7.66 -21.28 -16.59
CA PRO A 368 -8.82 -22.00 -17.11
C PRO A 368 -8.77 -22.26 -18.63
N GLU A 369 -9.65 -23.14 -19.13
CA GLU A 369 -9.86 -23.31 -20.58
C GLU A 369 -10.77 -22.20 -21.14
N LEU A 370 -10.67 -21.91 -22.45
CA LEU A 370 -11.54 -20.93 -23.11
C LEU A 370 -13.00 -21.45 -23.27
N PRO A 371 -14.02 -20.57 -23.22
CA PRO A 371 -13.93 -19.13 -22.92
C PRO A 371 -13.69 -18.87 -21.44
N THR A 372 -12.93 -17.82 -21.13
CA THR A 372 -12.59 -17.46 -19.74
C THR A 372 -12.39 -15.96 -19.54
N ARG A 373 -12.60 -15.52 -18.29
CA ARG A 373 -12.39 -14.17 -17.80
C ARG A 373 -11.22 -14.15 -16.82
N LEU A 374 -10.15 -13.46 -17.20
CA LEU A 374 -8.97 -13.23 -16.36
C LEU A 374 -9.04 -11.82 -15.76
N ALA A 375 -9.12 -11.73 -14.43
CA ALA A 375 -8.91 -10.47 -13.72
C ALA A 375 -7.40 -10.16 -13.66
N VAL A 376 -7.01 -8.97 -14.14
CA VAL A 376 -5.63 -8.46 -14.02
C VAL A 376 -5.68 -7.11 -13.30
N THR A 377 -5.13 -7.06 -12.09
CA THR A 377 -5.03 -5.86 -11.28
C THR A 377 -3.64 -5.70 -10.70
N SER A 378 -3.36 -4.58 -10.05
CA SER A 378 -2.06 -4.33 -9.44
C SER A 378 -2.17 -3.38 -8.24
N GLY A 379 -1.20 -3.49 -7.34
CA GLY A 379 -1.09 -2.56 -6.22
C GLY A 379 -0.65 -1.15 -6.64
N ALA A 380 -0.74 -0.21 -5.69
CA ALA A 380 -0.40 1.20 -5.86
C ALA A 380 1.08 1.49 -6.18
N SER A 381 1.95 0.48 -6.09
CA SER A 381 3.39 0.53 -6.36
C SER A 381 3.78 -0.20 -7.66
N CYS A 382 2.82 -0.64 -8.47
CA CYS A 382 3.13 -1.41 -9.69
C CYS A 382 3.23 -0.50 -10.92
N PRO A 383 4.33 -0.54 -11.69
CA PRO A 383 4.42 0.10 -12.99
C PRO A 383 3.58 -0.64 -14.04
N ASP A 384 3.09 0.12 -15.01
CA ASP A 384 2.19 -0.37 -16.07
C ASP A 384 2.85 -1.41 -16.97
N VAL A 385 4.16 -1.31 -17.20
CA VAL A 385 4.93 -2.26 -18.03
C VAL A 385 4.84 -3.71 -17.52
N LEU A 386 4.72 -3.91 -16.20
CA LEU A 386 4.59 -5.24 -15.63
C LEU A 386 3.21 -5.84 -15.95
N MET A 387 2.14 -5.07 -15.81
CA MET A 387 0.80 -5.51 -16.19
C MET A 387 0.68 -5.76 -17.69
N ASN A 388 1.32 -4.92 -18.52
CA ASN A 388 1.45 -5.11 -19.95
C ASN A 388 2.03 -6.50 -20.27
N SER A 389 3.14 -6.83 -19.61
CA SER A 389 3.83 -8.11 -19.79
C SER A 389 2.97 -9.30 -19.34
N VAL A 390 2.17 -9.13 -18.28
CA VAL A 390 1.22 -10.15 -17.81
C VAL A 390 0.13 -10.39 -18.85
N VAL A 391 -0.48 -9.32 -19.39
CA VAL A 391 -1.49 -9.43 -20.46
C VAL A 391 -0.95 -10.14 -21.70
N GLU A 392 0.24 -9.74 -22.16
CA GLU A 392 0.88 -10.36 -23.33
C GLU A 392 1.21 -11.84 -23.07
N ARG A 393 1.73 -12.16 -21.88
CA ARG A 393 2.12 -13.51 -21.50
C ARG A 393 0.91 -14.43 -21.39
N THR A 394 -0.17 -14.01 -20.74
CA THR A 394 -1.39 -14.82 -20.62
C THR A 394 -2.10 -15.01 -21.95
N ALA A 395 -2.19 -13.97 -22.80
CA ALA A 395 -2.71 -14.10 -24.15
C ALA A 395 -1.92 -15.12 -24.99
N SER A 396 -0.58 -15.11 -24.86
CA SER A 396 0.29 -16.03 -25.60
C SER A 396 0.06 -17.52 -25.26
N PHE A 397 -0.38 -17.84 -24.04
CA PHE A 397 -0.72 -19.21 -23.66
C PHE A 397 -1.95 -19.77 -24.37
N TYR A 398 -2.84 -18.89 -24.84
CA TYR A 398 -3.97 -19.26 -25.69
C TYR A 398 -3.68 -19.19 -27.19
N GLY A 399 -2.43 -18.89 -27.57
CA GLY A 399 -2.03 -18.73 -28.96
C GLY A 399 -2.45 -17.40 -29.59
N TYR A 400 -2.86 -16.41 -28.78
CA TYR A 400 -3.08 -15.04 -29.25
C TYR A 400 -1.77 -14.27 -29.29
N ASP A 401 -1.61 -13.45 -30.32
CA ASP A 401 -0.45 -12.60 -30.49
C ASP A 401 -0.77 -11.12 -30.25
N ARG A 402 0.25 -10.27 -30.47
CA ARG A 402 0.12 -8.83 -30.27
C ARG A 402 -0.95 -8.19 -31.18
N SER A 403 -1.15 -8.71 -32.39
CA SER A 403 -2.16 -8.18 -33.30
C SER A 403 -3.58 -8.47 -32.81
N ASP A 404 -3.80 -9.60 -32.13
CA ASP A 404 -5.07 -9.91 -31.49
C ASP A 404 -5.35 -8.95 -30.31
N ILE A 405 -4.33 -8.64 -29.51
CA ILE A 405 -4.42 -7.66 -28.41
C ILE A 405 -4.74 -6.27 -28.97
N GLU A 406 -4.01 -5.83 -30.00
CA GLU A 406 -4.22 -4.53 -30.66
C GLU A 406 -5.62 -4.43 -31.27
N ALA A 407 -6.15 -5.51 -31.85
CA ALA A 407 -7.53 -5.55 -32.32
C ALA A 407 -8.52 -5.39 -31.15
N GLY A 408 -8.34 -6.13 -30.05
CA GLY A 408 -9.19 -6.04 -28.86
C GLY A 408 -9.21 -4.64 -28.24
N LEU A 409 -8.05 -3.95 -28.24
CA LEU A 409 -7.91 -2.58 -27.73
C LEU A 409 -8.73 -1.54 -28.51
N THR A 410 -9.07 -1.80 -29.77
CA THR A 410 -9.97 -0.92 -30.54
C THR A 410 -11.44 -1.07 -30.17
N THR A 411 -11.77 -2.10 -29.37
CA THR A 411 -13.13 -2.48 -28.99
C THR A 411 -13.33 -2.58 -27.48
N LEU A 412 -12.54 -1.82 -26.70
CA LEU A 412 -12.67 -1.75 -25.25
C LEU A 412 -14.10 -1.39 -24.84
N THR A 413 -14.60 -2.06 -23.82
CA THR A 413 -15.93 -1.80 -23.24
C THR A 413 -15.85 -1.79 -21.72
N LEU A 414 -16.89 -1.28 -21.07
CA LEU A 414 -17.10 -1.49 -19.64
C LEU A 414 -17.87 -2.80 -19.48
N HIS A 415 -17.45 -3.64 -18.54
CA HIS A 415 -18.23 -4.80 -18.13
C HIS A 415 -19.29 -4.32 -17.13
N GLU A 416 -20.44 -3.89 -17.64
CA GLU A 416 -21.58 -3.62 -16.77
C GLU A 416 -22.21 -4.95 -16.37
N PRO A 417 -22.38 -5.26 -15.07
CA PRO A 417 -23.05 -6.47 -14.66
C PRO A 417 -24.44 -6.50 -15.28
N ALA A 418 -24.89 -7.70 -15.68
CA ALA A 418 -26.23 -7.87 -16.20
C ALA A 418 -27.21 -7.27 -15.18
N ALA A 419 -28.05 -6.31 -15.61
CA ALA A 419 -29.05 -5.72 -14.73
C ALA A 419 -29.84 -6.85 -14.06
N ASP A 420 -29.94 -6.82 -12.73
CA ASP A 420 -30.78 -7.75 -11.98
C ASP A 420 -32.14 -7.84 -12.68
N PRO A 421 -32.64 -9.04 -13.02
CA PRO A 421 -33.99 -9.16 -13.53
C PRO A 421 -34.95 -8.70 -12.42
N VAL A 422 -35.50 -7.50 -12.62
CA VAL A 422 -36.49 -6.81 -11.76
C VAL A 422 -37.65 -7.71 -11.36
#